data_AF-A0A352AGX0-F1
#
_entry.id   AF-A0A352AGX0-F1
#
_cell.length_a   1.000
_cell.length_b   1.000
_cell.length_c   1.000
_cell.angle_alpha   90.00
_cell.angle_beta   90.00
_cell.angle_gamma   90.00
#
_symmetry.space_group_name_H-M   'P 1'
#
loop_
_entity.id
_entity.type
_entity.pdbx_description
1 polymer ?
#
loop_
_entity_poly.entity_id
_entity_poly.type
_entity_poly.pdbx_seq_one_letter_code
_entity_poly.pdbx_strand_id
1 'polypeptide(L)'
;MIQNATFRINSPQVVQETIDGEVVIVHLEKGDYYSLVKSAADIWSGIERGLPRGEIIEEIVARYDGNREAIESAVSELIQKLQDEEIIVVDETERASSTATPDPTDQTKANGKKLSFEPPALQKYTDMEELLALDPIHEVDELGWPNAKVEA
;
A
#
# COMPACT_ATOMS: atom_id res chain seq x y z
N MET A 1 18.55 10.28 8.20
CA MET A 1 17.17 9.76 8.25
C MET A 1 17.20 8.39 8.92
N ILE A 2 16.24 8.07 9.80
CA ILE A 2 16.30 6.88 10.68
C ILE A 2 15.97 5.61 9.88
N GLN A 3 16.97 4.86 9.42
CA GLN A 3 16.76 3.68 8.56
C GLN A 3 15.94 2.57 9.25
N ASN A 4 15.92 2.57 10.58
CA ASN A 4 15.22 1.61 11.43
C ASN A 4 13.90 2.14 12.01
N ALA A 5 13.22 3.07 11.32
CA ALA A 5 11.89 3.49 11.74
C ALA A 5 10.87 2.41 11.39
N THR A 6 10.11 1.97 12.38
CA THR A 6 8.88 1.19 12.23
C THR A 6 7.66 2.11 12.22
N PHE A 7 6.60 1.63 11.58
CA PHE A 7 5.37 2.39 11.40
C PHE A 7 4.18 1.53 11.80
N ARG A 8 3.11 2.19 12.20
CA ARG A 8 1.82 1.56 12.47
C ARG A 8 0.70 2.32 11.77
N ILE A 9 -0.40 1.63 11.50
CA ILE A 9 -1.63 2.24 10.97
C ILE A 9 -2.19 3.20 12.02
N ASN A 10 -2.67 4.37 11.57
CA ASN A 10 -3.30 5.37 12.43
C ASN A 10 -4.74 4.98 12.84
N SER A 11 -4.86 3.89 13.59
CA SER A 11 -6.13 3.42 14.14
C SER A 11 -6.54 4.26 15.37
N PRO A 12 -7.84 4.61 15.55
CA PRO A 12 -9.02 4.15 14.82
C PRO A 12 -9.46 5.02 13.63
N GLN A 13 -8.73 6.10 13.31
CA GLN A 13 -9.12 7.04 12.24
C GLN A 13 -8.99 6.44 10.84
N VAL A 14 -8.12 5.43 10.70
CA VAL A 14 -7.86 4.74 9.45
C VAL A 14 -8.34 3.31 9.55
N VAL A 15 -9.13 2.90 8.55
CA VAL A 15 -9.50 1.50 8.32
C VAL A 15 -8.92 1.06 6.98
N GLN A 16 -8.53 -0.21 6.89
CA GLN A 16 -8.05 -0.81 5.65
C GLN A 16 -8.82 -2.10 5.37
N GLU A 17 -8.87 -2.48 4.10
CA GLU A 17 -9.21 -3.83 3.67
C GLU A 17 -8.29 -4.25 2.52
N THR A 18 -7.81 -5.50 2.52
CA THR A 18 -7.05 -6.07 1.41
C THR A 18 -7.91 -7.04 0.61
N ILE A 19 -8.09 -6.78 -0.68
CA ILE A 19 -8.99 -7.50 -1.60
C ILE A 19 -8.21 -7.82 -2.88
N ASP A 20 -8.07 -9.10 -3.23
CA ASP A 20 -7.38 -9.57 -4.46
C ASP A 20 -5.97 -8.98 -4.70
N GLY A 21 -5.27 -8.60 -3.62
CA GLY A 21 -3.93 -7.98 -3.71
C GLY A 21 -3.93 -6.47 -3.92
N GLU A 22 -5.10 -5.83 -3.88
CA GLU A 22 -5.28 -4.39 -3.70
C GLU A 22 -5.55 -4.09 -2.21
N VAL A 23 -4.99 -3.00 -1.70
CA VAL A 23 -5.31 -2.49 -0.36
C VAL A 23 -6.13 -1.22 -0.51
N VAL A 24 -7.35 -1.28 0.00
CA VAL A 24 -8.27 -0.14 0.10
C VAL A 24 -8.16 0.45 1.50
N ILE A 25 -7.96 1.76 1.59
CA ILE A 25 -7.77 2.47 2.85
C ILE A 25 -8.80 3.59 2.92
N VAL A 26 -9.44 3.75 4.07
CA VAL A 26 -10.40 4.83 4.31
C VAL A 26 -9.98 5.62 5.55
N HIS A 27 -9.81 6.93 5.38
CA HIS A 27 -9.54 7.85 6.47
C HIS A 27 -10.88 8.45 6.96
N LEU A 28 -11.41 7.90 8.05
CA LEU A 28 -12.75 8.21 8.57
C LEU A 28 -12.93 9.68 8.97
N GLU A 29 -11.88 10.34 9.45
CA GLU A 29 -11.96 11.75 9.84
C GLU A 29 -11.95 12.71 8.65
N LYS A 30 -11.13 12.44 7.62
CA LYS A 30 -11.03 13.28 6.42
C LYS A 30 -12.11 12.95 5.38
N GLY A 31 -12.64 11.72 5.42
CA GLY A 31 -13.55 11.19 4.39
C GLY A 31 -12.82 10.79 3.10
N ASP A 32 -11.49 10.72 3.11
CA ASP A 32 -10.66 10.38 1.97
C ASP A 32 -10.53 8.85 1.82
N TYR A 33 -10.53 8.38 0.57
CA TYR A 33 -10.31 6.99 0.20
C TYR A 33 -8.99 6.85 -0.54
N TYR A 34 -8.30 5.74 -0.33
CA TYR A 34 -7.06 5.45 -1.01
C TYR A 34 -7.00 4.01 -1.50
N SER A 35 -6.31 3.79 -2.61
CA SER A 35 -5.98 2.45 -3.11
C SER A 35 -4.46 2.32 -3.29
N LEU A 36 -3.94 1.15 -2.90
CA LEU A 36 -2.58 0.70 -3.13
C LEU A 36 -2.62 -0.64 -3.88
N VAL A 37 -1.90 -0.70 -5.00
CA VAL A 37 -1.81 -1.91 -5.84
C VAL A 37 -0.35 -2.27 -6.11
N LYS A 38 -0.11 -3.51 -6.53
CA LYS A 38 1.21 -4.01 -6.95
C LYS A 38 2.28 -3.74 -5.86
N SER A 39 3.39 -3.09 -6.24
CA SER A 39 4.51 -2.77 -5.34
C SER A 39 4.07 -1.94 -4.13
N ALA A 40 3.02 -1.11 -4.26
CA ALA A 40 2.50 -0.32 -3.16
C ALA A 40 1.77 -1.18 -2.11
N ALA A 41 1.02 -2.20 -2.55
CA ALA A 41 0.38 -3.17 -1.67
C ALA A 41 1.42 -4.07 -0.95
N ASP A 42 2.49 -4.45 -1.64
CA ASP A 42 3.60 -5.18 -1.02
C ASP A 42 4.31 -4.34 0.06
N ILE A 43 4.54 -3.05 -0.19
CA ILE A 43 5.09 -2.13 0.81
C ILE A 43 4.14 -2.00 2.01
N TRP A 44 2.84 -1.88 1.76
CA TRP A 44 1.81 -1.83 2.81
C TRP A 44 1.85 -3.06 3.71
N SER A 45 1.91 -4.26 3.13
CA SER A 45 2.03 -5.52 3.87
C SER A 45 3.24 -5.53 4.81
N GLY A 46 4.38 -4.98 4.37
CA GLY A 46 5.54 -4.79 5.22
C GLY A 46 5.28 -3.88 6.43
N ILE A 47 4.53 -2.79 6.23
CA ILE A 47 4.13 -1.86 7.30
C ILE A 47 3.15 -2.54 8.27
N GLU A 48 2.16 -3.28 7.79
CA GLU A 48 1.20 -4.02 8.64
C GLU A 48 1.88 -5.06 9.53
N ARG A 49 2.94 -5.68 9.01
CA ARG A 49 3.78 -6.62 9.77
C ARG A 49 4.70 -5.92 10.77
N GLY A 50 4.74 -4.59 10.79
CA GLY A 50 5.62 -3.81 11.67
C GLY A 50 7.09 -3.91 11.28
N LEU A 51 7.41 -4.13 10.00
CA LEU A 51 8.80 -4.14 9.55
C LEU A 51 9.41 -2.73 9.56
N PRO A 52 10.69 -2.59 9.93
CA PRO A 52 11.37 -1.31 9.78
C PRO A 52 11.56 -1.00 8.30
N ARG A 53 11.64 0.30 7.97
CA ARG A 53 11.82 0.77 6.58
C ARG A 53 12.91 0.03 5.81
N GLY A 54 14.08 -0.20 6.43
CA GLY A 54 15.19 -0.90 5.79
C GLY A 54 14.83 -2.31 5.31
N GLU A 55 14.11 -3.08 6.13
CA GLU A 55 13.68 -4.45 5.80
C GLU A 55 12.62 -4.45 4.69
N ILE A 56 11.71 -3.46 4.71
CA ILE A 56 10.73 -3.28 3.63
C ILE A 56 11.45 -3.05 2.29
N ILE A 57 12.48 -2.19 2.26
CA ILE A 57 13.26 -1.93 1.04
C ILE A 57 13.92 -3.21 0.55
N GLU A 58 14.53 -4.01 1.44
CA GLU A 58 15.17 -5.27 1.05
C GLU A 58 14.17 -6.28 0.47
N GLU A 59 12.96 -6.36 1.03
CA GLU A 59 11.91 -7.24 0.53
C GLU A 59 11.47 -6.84 -0.89
N ILE A 60 11.31 -5.54 -1.15
CA ILE A 60 10.95 -5.03 -2.48
C ILE A 60 12.10 -5.22 -3.48
N VAL A 61 13.35 -4.96 -3.10
CA VAL A 61 14.54 -5.18 -3.97
C VAL A 61 14.72 -6.67 -4.30
N ALA A 62 14.36 -7.57 -3.37
CA ALA A 62 14.39 -9.00 -3.62
C ALA A 62 13.30 -9.44 -4.61
N ARG A 63 12.08 -8.86 -4.48
CA ARG A 63 10.90 -9.24 -5.28
C ARG A 63 10.87 -8.63 -6.68
N TYR A 64 11.38 -7.41 -6.84
CA TYR A 64 11.30 -6.64 -8.07
C TYR A 64 12.66 -6.40 -8.73
N ASP A 65 12.66 -6.37 -10.06
CA ASP A 65 13.78 -6.00 -10.91
C ASP A 65 13.76 -4.49 -11.15
N GLY A 66 14.83 -3.82 -10.75
CA GLY A 66 14.95 -2.36 -10.85
C GLY A 66 16.24 -1.86 -10.20
N ASN A 67 16.55 -0.57 -10.38
CA ASN A 67 17.69 0.04 -9.72
C ASN A 67 17.42 0.17 -8.22
N ARG A 68 18.33 -0.34 -7.38
CA ARG A 68 18.16 -0.34 -5.91
C ARG A 68 17.93 1.05 -5.34
N GLU A 69 18.69 2.05 -5.80
CA GLU A 69 18.52 3.44 -5.35
C GLU A 69 17.17 4.03 -5.75
N ALA A 70 16.66 3.66 -6.93
CA ALA A 70 15.34 4.09 -7.38
C ALA A 70 14.22 3.43 -6.56
N ILE A 71 14.36 2.14 -6.23
CA ILE A 71 13.43 1.42 -5.36
C ILE A 71 13.44 2.05 -3.96
N GLU A 72 14.61 2.27 -3.38
CA GLU A 72 14.76 2.89 -2.06
C GLU A 72 14.09 4.29 -2.00
N SER A 73 14.34 5.14 -3.01
CA SER A 73 13.69 6.44 -3.13
C SER A 73 12.18 6.30 -3.20
N ALA A 74 11.68 5.44 -4.10
CA ALA A 74 10.25 5.32 -4.33
C ALA A 74 9.50 4.72 -3.12
N VAL A 75 10.09 3.76 -2.41
CA VAL A 75 9.55 3.23 -1.15
C VAL A 75 9.53 4.32 -0.08
N SER A 76 10.62 5.08 0.05
CA SER A 76 10.70 6.18 1.02
C SER A 76 9.69 7.29 0.74
N GLU A 77 9.49 7.62 -0.54
CA GLU A 77 8.50 8.60 -0.99
C GLU A 77 7.07 8.13 -0.71
N LEU A 78 6.74 6.85 -0.93
CA LEU A 78 5.44 6.30 -0.56
C LEU A 78 5.19 6.38 0.94
N ILE A 79 6.14 5.92 1.75
CA ILE A 79 6.06 5.97 3.22
C ILE A 79 5.90 7.42 3.71
N GLN A 80 6.55 8.37 3.06
CA GLN A 80 6.38 9.78 3.39
C GLN A 80 4.97 10.27 3.05
N LYS A 81 4.42 9.92 1.88
CA LYS A 81 3.04 10.28 1.50
C LYS A 81 2.01 9.69 2.46
N LEU A 82 2.17 8.43 2.87
CA LEU A 82 1.30 7.79 3.85
C LEU A 82 1.31 8.50 5.21
N GLN A 83 2.47 9.04 5.62
CA GLN A 83 2.57 9.84 6.85
C GLN A 83 1.95 11.23 6.70
N ASP A 84 2.16 11.89 5.55
CA ASP A 84 1.62 13.23 5.27
C ASP A 84 0.07 13.20 5.24
N GLU A 85 -0.49 12.12 4.68
CA GLU A 85 -1.93 11.87 4.68
C GLU A 85 -2.46 11.35 6.04
N GLU A 86 -1.59 11.17 7.04
CA GLU A 86 -1.91 10.65 8.38
C GLU A 86 -2.49 9.22 8.38
N ILE A 87 -2.20 8.45 7.32
CA ILE A 87 -2.61 7.06 7.17
C ILE A 87 -1.78 6.15 8.10
N ILE A 88 -0.50 6.44 8.22
CA ILE A 88 0.43 5.75 9.12
C ILE A 88 1.12 6.76 10.04
N VAL A 89 1.55 6.28 11.20
CA VAL A 89 2.36 7.03 12.16
C VAL A 89 3.61 6.26 12.53
N VAL A 90 4.66 6.97 12.90
CA VAL A 90 5.90 6.35 13.42
C VAL A 90 5.58 5.60 14.71
N ASP A 91 6.01 4.35 14.79
CA ASP A 91 5.92 3.60 16.04
C ASP A 91 7.09 3.96 16.95
N GLU A 92 6.82 4.72 18.01
CA GLU A 92 7.86 5.21 18.93
C GLU A 92 8.32 4.16 19.94
N THR A 93 7.75 2.94 19.92
CA THR A 93 8.04 1.87 20.88
C THR A 93 9.49 1.37 20.75
N GLU A 94 10.12 1.53 19.60
CA GLU A 94 11.49 1.05 19.33
C GLU A 94 12.61 2.02 19.73
N ARG A 95 12.33 3.20 20.31
CA ARG A 95 13.41 4.08 20.79
C ARG A 95 14.25 3.47 21.92
N ALA A 96 13.79 2.41 22.57
CA ALA A 96 14.41 1.85 23.78
C ALA A 96 15.37 0.68 23.53
N SER A 97 15.47 0.13 22.33
CA SER A 97 16.40 -0.98 22.07
C SER A 97 16.75 -1.07 20.60
N SER A 98 17.99 -0.69 20.24
CA SER A 98 18.93 -1.62 19.60
C SER A 98 20.15 -0.89 19.05
N THR A 99 21.28 -1.07 19.74
CA THR A 99 22.59 -1.21 19.13
C THR A 99 22.64 -2.59 18.46
N ALA A 100 22.08 -2.70 17.27
CA ALA A 100 22.24 -3.90 16.44
C ALA A 100 22.91 -3.47 15.14
N THR A 101 24.22 -3.69 15.09
CA THR A 101 25.02 -3.66 13.87
C THR A 101 24.41 -4.68 12.91
N PRO A 102 24.01 -4.30 11.68
CA PRO A 102 23.63 -5.28 10.69
C PRO A 102 24.88 -6.09 10.29
N ASP A 103 24.82 -7.40 10.52
CA ASP A 103 25.77 -8.36 9.98
C ASP A 103 25.57 -8.43 8.45
N PRO A 104 26.61 -8.18 7.62
CA PRO A 104 26.48 -8.15 6.18
C PRO A 104 26.60 -9.57 5.61
N THR A 105 25.70 -10.48 5.98
CA THR A 105 25.78 -11.84 5.44
C THR A 105 24.42 -12.54 5.39
N ASP A 106 23.66 -12.34 4.32
CA ASP A 106 23.04 -13.46 3.61
C ASP A 106 22.56 -13.04 2.20
N GLN A 107 23.44 -13.17 1.21
CA GLN A 107 23.05 -13.14 -0.20
C GLN A 107 22.44 -14.48 -0.59
N THR A 108 21.26 -14.81 -0.08
CA THR A 108 20.45 -15.86 -0.69
C THR A 108 19.81 -15.28 -1.95
N LYS A 109 20.47 -15.52 -3.09
CA LYS A 109 19.89 -15.32 -4.43
C LYS A 109 18.58 -16.12 -4.53
N ALA A 110 17.46 -15.45 -4.31
CA ALA A 110 16.15 -15.94 -4.72
C ALA A 110 16.16 -16.06 -6.25
N ASN A 111 16.37 -17.29 -6.73
CA ASN A 111 16.45 -17.65 -8.15
C ASN A 111 15.04 -17.77 -8.74
N GLY A 112 14.24 -16.72 -8.57
CA GLY A 112 12.92 -16.54 -9.17
C GLY A 112 12.98 -15.39 -10.17
N LYS A 113 12.21 -15.45 -11.25
CA LYS A 113 12.08 -14.34 -12.20
C LYS A 113 11.47 -13.16 -11.45
N LYS A 114 12.28 -12.15 -11.13
CA LYS A 114 11.84 -10.91 -10.49
C LYS A 114 10.77 -10.23 -11.34
N LEU A 115 9.79 -9.62 -10.68
CA LEU A 115 8.74 -8.83 -11.32
C LEU A 115 9.31 -7.49 -11.78
N SER A 116 8.81 -6.90 -12.87
CA SER A 116 9.24 -5.55 -13.25
C SER A 116 8.79 -4.54 -12.20
N PHE A 117 9.73 -3.73 -11.69
CA PHE A 117 9.40 -2.69 -10.73
C PHE A 117 8.63 -1.56 -11.40
N GLU A 118 7.43 -1.29 -10.90
CA GLU A 118 6.68 -0.06 -11.17
C GLU A 118 6.71 0.80 -9.90
N PRO A 119 6.89 2.13 -10.02
CA PRO A 119 6.94 3.01 -8.87
C PRO A 119 5.62 2.93 -8.10
N PRO A 120 5.66 2.69 -6.77
CA PRO A 120 4.46 2.61 -5.97
C PRO A 120 3.71 3.95 -5.98
N ALA A 121 2.39 3.87 -6.15
CA ALA A 121 1.50 5.01 -6.14
C ALA A 121 0.44 4.85 -5.03
N LEU A 122 0.19 5.94 -4.31
CA LEU A 122 -0.97 6.10 -3.45
C LEU A 122 -2.05 6.79 -4.29
N GLN A 123 -3.05 6.04 -4.74
CA GLN A 123 -4.19 6.62 -5.44
C GLN A 123 -5.15 7.17 -4.39
N LYS A 124 -5.47 8.47 -4.47
CA LYS A 124 -6.38 9.16 -3.56
C LYS A 124 -7.67 9.49 -4.29
N TYR A 125 -8.80 9.18 -3.68
CA TYR A 125 -10.15 9.47 -4.15
C TYR A 125 -10.84 10.32 -3.08
N THR A 126 -11.18 11.55 -3.45
CA THR A 126 -11.82 12.53 -2.53
C THR A 126 -13.33 12.65 -2.76
N ASP A 127 -13.84 12.00 -3.80
CA ASP A 127 -15.24 12.07 -4.21
C ASP A 127 -15.81 10.64 -4.30
N MET A 128 -16.93 10.38 -3.63
CA MET A 128 -17.58 9.06 -3.64
C MET A 128 -18.02 8.65 -5.07
N GLU A 129 -18.26 9.59 -5.98
CA GLU A 129 -18.61 9.27 -7.38
C GLU A 129 -17.45 8.62 -8.14
N GLU A 130 -16.20 9.00 -7.84
CA GLU A 130 -15.01 8.45 -8.50
C GLU A 130 -14.73 7.00 -8.06
N LEU A 131 -15.14 6.65 -6.83
CA LEU A 131 -15.09 5.28 -6.31
C LEU A 131 -16.25 4.43 -6.86
N LEU A 132 -17.45 5.00 -7.04
CA LEU A 132 -18.60 4.32 -7.64
C LEU A 132 -18.41 4.06 -9.15
N ALA A 133 -17.63 4.88 -9.85
CA ALA A 133 -17.32 4.72 -11.27
C ALA A 133 -16.41 3.51 -11.59
N LEU A 134 -15.78 2.91 -10.58
CA LEU A 134 -14.99 1.69 -10.71
C LEU A 134 -15.84 0.41 -10.58
N ASP A 135 -17.14 0.55 -10.31
CA ASP A 135 -18.05 -0.59 -10.20
C ASP A 135 -18.55 -1.04 -11.59
N PRO A 136 -18.29 -2.30 -12.02
CA PRO A 136 -18.68 -2.82 -13.35
C PRO A 136 -20.19 -2.89 -13.60
N ILE A 137 -21.06 -2.58 -12.64
CA ILE A 137 -22.52 -2.44 -12.84
C ILE A 137 -22.94 -1.10 -13.44
N HIS A 138 -22.03 -0.31 -14.04
CA HIS A 138 -22.42 0.89 -14.80
C HIS A 138 -22.61 0.68 -16.31
N GLU A 139 -22.74 -0.56 -16.80
CA GLU A 139 -23.42 -0.86 -18.07
C GLU A 139 -24.90 -1.18 -17.82
N VAL A 140 -25.66 -0.21 -17.33
CA VAL A 140 -27.10 -0.21 -17.59
C VAL A 140 -27.31 0.50 -18.92
N ASP A 141 -27.46 -0.29 -19.98
CA ASP A 141 -28.23 0.15 -21.15
C ASP A 141 -29.55 0.79 -20.65
N GLU A 142 -30.07 1.82 -21.31
CA GLU A 142 -31.19 2.67 -20.86
C GLU A 142 -32.51 1.92 -20.55
N LEU A 143 -32.53 0.59 -20.69
CA LEU A 143 -33.56 -0.31 -20.18
C LEU A 143 -33.18 -0.86 -18.80
N GLY A 144 -33.51 -0.09 -17.76
CA GLY A 144 -33.40 -0.53 -16.36
C GLY A 144 -34.08 -1.88 -16.10
N TRP A 145 -33.50 -2.65 -15.18
CA TRP A 145 -34.03 -3.94 -14.73
C TRP A 145 -35.12 -3.78 -13.66
N PRO A 146 -36.12 -4.69 -13.60
CA PRO A 146 -36.44 -5.74 -14.56
C PRO A 146 -37.68 -5.40 -15.38
N ASN A 147 -37.56 -5.54 -16.72
CA ASN A 147 -38.71 -5.72 -17.60
C ASN A 147 -39.34 -7.09 -17.30
N ALA A 148 -40.35 -7.09 -16.43
CA ALA A 148 -41.32 -8.17 -16.41
C ALA A 148 -42.04 -8.15 -17.75
N LYS A 149 -41.70 -9.11 -18.62
CA LYS A 149 -42.45 -9.41 -19.83
C LYS A 149 -43.88 -9.77 -19.41
N VAL A 150 -44.79 -8.78 -19.41
CA VAL A 150 -46.23 -9.04 -19.36
C VAL A 150 -46.63 -9.45 -20.78
N GLU A 151 -46.77 -10.75 -20.98
CA GLU A 151 -47.50 -11.30 -22.13
C GLU A 151 -48.99 -10.98 -21.95
N ALA A 152 -49.58 -10.33 -22.96
CA ALA A 152 -51.03 -10.24 -23.17
C ALA A 152 -51.32 -10.26 -24.67
#